data_AF-A0A931IP18-F1
#
_entry.id   AF-A0A931IP18-F1
#
_cell.length_a   1.000
_cell.length_b   1.000
_cell.length_c   1.000
_cell.angle_alpha   90.00
_cell.angle_beta   90.00
_cell.angle_gamma   90.00
#
_symmetry.space_group_name_H-M   'P 1'
#
loop_
_entity.id
_entity.type
_entity.pdbx_description
1 polymer ?
#
loop_
_entity_poly.entity_id
_entity_poly.type
_entity_poly.pdbx_seq_one_letter_code
_entity_poly.pdbx_strand_id
1 'polypeptide(L)'
;MNQERRQIIVREIDHWRRSKLLPDQYCDFLLNLYADPEEQRDPGPPLHTVGKAIAAVQRATGKQWLLTFGTFTLISFVVLYFSRFHPALQIAVLAAAVFGFLWIGNRLRSRSEAVGLTLTGIGMLLFLGGGLHIQDLHELDHWGWTTGLLVLSSLFWIIYGIMTRIPVLHLCGWLTGLLVYGWLLSKFTNTPNFYEIQLYWLPLAILFGWSSWFVHRWTKPVSAILFVTCALAWFMPELYTLVIVKQSIWLELQLLIKIAIGGGLLFTLRKQWMVWVV
;
A
#
# COMPACT_ATOMS: atom_id res chain seq x y z
N MET A 1 -14.06 -56.05 4.92
CA MET A 1 -15.27 -55.23 5.18
C MET A 1 -16.33 -55.63 4.17
N ASN A 2 -17.60 -55.77 4.57
CA ASN A 2 -18.64 -56.26 3.66
C ASN A 2 -18.94 -55.20 2.57
N GLN A 3 -18.74 -55.53 1.28
CA GLN A 3 -18.85 -54.56 0.17
C GLN A 3 -20.24 -53.90 0.11
N GLU A 4 -21.28 -54.62 0.49
CA GLU A 4 -22.66 -54.11 0.60
C GLU A 4 -22.78 -52.96 1.61
N ARG A 5 -22.13 -53.08 2.78
CA ARG A 5 -22.15 -52.02 3.80
C ARG A 5 -21.44 -50.76 3.31
N ARG A 6 -20.38 -50.91 2.50
CA ARG A 6 -19.67 -49.77 1.90
C ARG A 6 -20.55 -49.00 0.93
N GLN A 7 -21.25 -49.71 0.05
CA GLN A 7 -22.15 -49.07 -0.92
C GLN A 7 -23.31 -48.33 -0.25
N ILE A 8 -23.82 -48.87 0.87
CA ILE A 8 -24.83 -48.20 1.68
C ILE A 8 -24.27 -46.88 2.25
N ILE A 9 -23.07 -46.91 2.83
CA ILE A 9 -22.42 -45.71 3.41
C ILE A 9 -22.18 -44.63 2.34
N VAL A 10 -21.70 -45.00 1.15
CA VAL A 10 -21.46 -44.05 0.06
C VAL A 10 -22.75 -43.39 -0.43
N ARG A 11 -23.86 -44.14 -0.55
CA ARG A 11 -25.17 -43.59 -0.92
C ARG A 11 -25.71 -42.63 0.13
N GLU A 12 -25.50 -42.94 1.40
CA GLU A 12 -25.94 -42.09 2.51
C GLU A 12 -25.17 -40.75 2.53
N ILE A 13 -23.86 -40.79 2.28
CA ILE A 13 -23.03 -39.57 2.17
C ILE A 13 -23.49 -38.70 0.99
N ASP A 14 -23.85 -39.28 -0.16
CA ASP A 14 -24.39 -38.51 -1.30
C ASP A 14 -25.78 -37.93 -0.98
N HIS A 15 -26.60 -38.64 -0.20
CA HIS A 15 -27.87 -38.12 0.30
C HIS A 15 -27.65 -36.90 1.22
N TRP A 16 -26.69 -36.96 2.16
CA TRP A 16 -26.33 -35.83 3.03
C TRP A 16 -25.82 -34.61 2.26
N ARG A 17 -25.06 -34.84 1.18
CA ARG A 17 -24.61 -33.78 0.27
C ARG A 17 -25.79 -33.12 -0.45
N ARG A 18 -26.68 -33.89 -1.07
CA ARG A 18 -27.84 -33.35 -1.82
C ARG A 18 -28.83 -32.61 -0.92
N SER A 19 -28.98 -33.07 0.32
CA SER A 19 -29.84 -32.44 1.33
C SER A 19 -29.17 -31.29 2.11
N LYS A 20 -27.88 -31.02 1.87
CA LYS A 20 -27.06 -30.04 2.60
C LYS A 20 -27.03 -30.23 4.12
N LEU A 21 -27.16 -31.47 4.60
CA LEU A 21 -27.07 -31.80 6.03
C LEU A 21 -25.65 -31.64 6.59
N LEU A 22 -24.64 -31.85 5.75
CA LEU A 22 -23.24 -31.59 6.06
C LEU A 22 -22.61 -30.65 5.01
N PRO A 23 -21.64 -29.80 5.41
CA PRO A 23 -20.86 -29.01 4.45
C PRO A 23 -20.07 -29.90 3.48
N ASP A 24 -19.99 -29.48 2.21
CA ASP A 24 -19.44 -30.28 1.11
C ASP A 24 -18.03 -30.83 1.36
N GLN A 25 -17.20 -30.06 2.08
CA GLN A 25 -15.83 -30.42 2.44
C GLN A 25 -15.73 -31.67 3.32
N TYR A 26 -16.69 -31.90 4.21
CA TYR A 26 -16.70 -33.08 5.07
C TYR A 26 -17.21 -34.32 4.33
N CYS A 27 -18.19 -34.15 3.42
CA CYS A 27 -18.62 -35.22 2.52
C CYS A 27 -17.47 -35.69 1.62
N ASP A 28 -16.65 -34.77 1.10
CA ASP A 28 -15.47 -35.10 0.29
C ASP A 28 -14.43 -35.90 1.09
N PHE A 29 -14.16 -35.52 2.34
CA PHE A 29 -13.25 -36.26 3.21
C PHE A 29 -13.73 -37.69 3.48
N LEU A 30 -15.02 -37.85 3.81
CA LEU A 30 -15.62 -39.16 4.08
C LEU A 30 -15.62 -40.05 2.84
N LEU A 31 -15.97 -39.52 1.66
CA LEU A 31 -15.91 -40.28 0.41
C LEU A 31 -14.49 -40.76 0.09
N ASN A 32 -13.49 -39.92 0.34
CA ASN A 32 -12.08 -40.26 0.11
C ASN A 32 -11.57 -41.35 1.09
N LEU A 33 -12.14 -41.45 2.30
CA LEU A 33 -11.81 -42.50 3.26
C LEU A 33 -12.35 -43.88 2.84
N TYR A 34 -13.44 -43.90 2.06
CA TYR A 34 -14.09 -45.11 1.57
C TYR A 34 -13.78 -45.42 0.09
N ALA A 35 -12.99 -44.59 -0.59
CA ALA A 35 -12.52 -44.82 -1.95
C ALA A 35 -11.49 -45.96 -1.96
N ASP A 36 -11.60 -46.88 -2.93
CA ASP A 36 -10.64 -47.97 -3.05
C ASP A 36 -9.28 -47.45 -3.54
N PRO A 37 -8.16 -48.00 -3.04
CA PRO A 37 -6.82 -47.64 -3.53
C PRO A 37 -6.61 -47.90 -5.03
N GLU A 38 -7.43 -48.76 -5.65
CA GLU A 38 -7.33 -49.09 -7.08
C GLU A 38 -8.12 -48.13 -7.99
N GLU A 39 -9.08 -47.37 -7.44
CA GLU A 39 -9.84 -46.34 -8.18
C GLU A 39 -9.09 -45.00 -8.25
N GLN A 40 -7.91 -44.93 -7.62
CA GLN A 40 -7.02 -43.77 -7.56
C GLN A 40 -6.24 -43.50 -8.85
N ARG A 41 -6.78 -43.92 -10.00
CA ARG A 41 -6.24 -43.67 -11.35
C ARG A 41 -6.97 -42.58 -12.13
N ASP A 42 -8.07 -42.05 -11.61
CA ASP A 42 -8.68 -40.84 -12.15
C ASP A 42 -8.53 -39.66 -11.17
N PRO A 43 -7.82 -38.57 -11.54
CA PRO A 43 -7.68 -37.43 -10.67
C PRO A 43 -8.99 -36.65 -10.66
N GLY A 44 -9.81 -36.91 -9.65
CA GLY A 44 -10.93 -36.05 -9.25
C GLY A 44 -10.46 -34.61 -8.97
N PRO A 45 -11.38 -33.63 -9.05
CA PRO A 45 -11.06 -32.23 -9.28
C PRO A 45 -10.26 -31.64 -8.10
N PRO A 46 -9.05 -31.11 -8.32
CA PRO A 46 -8.25 -30.60 -7.23
C PRO A 46 -8.73 -29.22 -6.78
N LEU A 47 -8.61 -28.99 -5.47
CA LEU A 47 -8.59 -27.71 -4.78
C LEU A 47 -8.27 -26.52 -5.73
N HIS A 48 -9.26 -25.64 -5.87
CA HIS A 48 -9.48 -24.69 -6.97
C HIS A 48 -8.33 -23.72 -7.37
N THR A 49 -7.20 -23.70 -6.66
CA THR A 49 -6.08 -22.77 -6.90
C THR A 49 -4.74 -23.47 -7.17
N VAL A 50 -4.37 -24.45 -6.36
CA VAL A 50 -3.09 -25.19 -6.50
C VAL A 50 -3.17 -26.20 -7.65
N GLY A 51 -4.29 -26.90 -7.78
CA GLY A 51 -4.50 -27.85 -8.87
C GLY A 51 -4.57 -27.17 -10.24
N LYS A 52 -5.11 -25.95 -10.31
CA LYS A 52 -5.10 -25.14 -11.54
C LYS A 52 -3.69 -24.70 -11.93
N ALA A 53 -2.84 -24.34 -10.96
CA ALA A 53 -1.45 -23.99 -11.23
C ALA A 53 -0.65 -25.20 -11.75
N ILE A 54 -0.82 -26.36 -11.13
CA ILE A 54 -0.13 -27.60 -11.53
C ILE A 54 -0.63 -28.09 -12.90
N ALA A 55 -1.94 -28.07 -13.15
CA ALA A 55 -2.51 -28.43 -14.45
C ALA A 55 -2.14 -27.42 -15.56
N ALA A 56 -2.00 -26.13 -15.23
CA ALA A 56 -1.52 -25.11 -16.17
C ALA A 56 -0.04 -25.31 -16.52
N VAL A 57 0.80 -25.71 -15.56
CA VAL A 57 2.21 -26.06 -15.81
C VAL A 57 2.33 -27.32 -16.66
N GLN A 58 1.48 -28.32 -16.48
CA GLN A 58 1.45 -29.54 -17.30
C GLN A 58 0.93 -29.31 -18.73
N ARG A 59 0.06 -28.31 -18.95
CA ARG A 59 -0.44 -27.93 -20.28
C ARG A 59 0.36 -26.82 -20.95
N ALA A 60 1.40 -26.30 -20.28
CA ALA A 60 2.21 -25.20 -20.81
C ALA A 60 3.04 -25.68 -22.00
N THR A 61 2.86 -25.03 -23.15
CA THR A 61 3.58 -25.37 -24.38
C THR A 61 5.06 -25.00 -24.22
N GLY A 62 5.99 -25.69 -24.89
CA GLY A 62 7.43 -25.42 -24.79
C GLY A 62 7.82 -23.94 -25.02
N LYS A 63 7.05 -23.20 -25.84
CA LYS A 63 7.22 -21.75 -26.04
C LYS A 63 6.89 -20.92 -24.79
N GLN A 64 5.89 -21.29 -23.99
CA GLN A 64 5.53 -20.62 -22.74
C GLN A 64 6.56 -20.89 -21.65
N TRP A 65 7.11 -22.11 -21.61
CA TRP A 65 8.21 -22.46 -20.72
C TRP A 65 9.46 -21.65 -21.03
N LEU A 66 9.84 -21.57 -22.32
CA LEU A 66 10.97 -20.76 -22.77
C LEU A 66 10.77 -19.27 -22.49
N LEU A 67 9.56 -18.75 -22.66
CA LEU A 67 9.25 -17.35 -22.35
C LEU A 67 9.34 -17.09 -20.84
N THR A 68 8.78 -17.96 -20.01
CA THR A 68 8.80 -17.80 -18.55
C THR A 68 10.24 -17.88 -18.03
N PHE A 69 10.97 -18.92 -18.44
CA PHE A 69 12.37 -19.11 -18.05
C PHE A 69 13.23 -17.96 -18.58
N GLY A 70 13.09 -17.58 -19.84
CA GLY A 70 13.83 -16.48 -20.44
C GLY A 70 13.55 -15.13 -19.75
N THR A 71 12.29 -14.84 -19.42
CA THR A 71 11.93 -13.62 -18.69
C THR A 71 12.51 -13.64 -17.28
N PHE A 72 12.45 -14.78 -16.59
CA PHE A 72 13.03 -14.95 -15.26
C PHE A 72 14.55 -14.79 -15.27
N THR A 73 15.24 -15.40 -16.24
CA THR A 73 16.69 -15.24 -16.42
C THR A 73 17.04 -13.80 -16.73
N LEU A 74 16.28 -13.12 -17.59
CA LEU A 74 16.50 -11.71 -17.93
C LEU A 74 16.33 -10.81 -16.70
N ILE A 75 15.25 -10.98 -15.93
CA ILE A 75 15.03 -10.23 -14.69
C ILE A 75 16.17 -10.49 -13.70
N SER A 76 16.55 -11.76 -13.51
CA SER A 76 17.65 -12.13 -12.60
C SER A 76 18.97 -11.52 -13.05
N PHE A 77 19.28 -11.55 -14.35
CA PHE A 77 20.47 -10.92 -14.91
C PHE A 77 20.48 -9.41 -14.65
N VAL A 78 19.36 -8.72 -14.94
CA VAL A 78 19.23 -7.29 -14.72
C VAL A 78 19.42 -6.92 -13.25
N VAL A 79 18.82 -7.67 -12.32
CA VAL A 79 18.94 -7.43 -10.87
C VAL A 79 20.36 -7.69 -10.38
N LEU A 80 20.99 -8.79 -10.79
CA LEU A 80 22.34 -9.16 -10.33
C LEU A 80 23.44 -8.26 -10.90
N TYR A 81 23.30 -7.81 -12.14
CA TYR A 81 24.25 -6.91 -12.80
C TYR A 81 23.88 -5.43 -12.68
N PHE A 82 22.81 -5.11 -11.94
CA PHE A 82 22.28 -3.76 -11.81
C PHE A 82 23.37 -2.73 -11.44
N SER A 83 24.20 -3.06 -10.45
CA SER A 83 25.28 -2.20 -9.94
C SER A 83 26.42 -1.94 -10.93
N ARG A 84 26.59 -2.80 -11.95
CA ARG A 84 27.64 -2.64 -12.97
C ARG A 84 27.21 -1.82 -14.17
N PHE A 85 25.91 -1.58 -14.33
CA PHE A 85 25.42 -0.78 -15.44
C PHE A 85 25.77 0.70 -15.28
N HIS A 86 25.87 1.40 -16.41
CA HIS A 86 26.02 2.84 -16.43
C HIS A 86 24.82 3.50 -15.70
N PRO A 87 25.02 4.57 -14.89
CA PRO A 87 23.96 5.19 -14.08
C PRO A 87 22.69 5.53 -14.88
N ALA A 88 22.85 6.03 -16.11
CA ALA A 88 21.73 6.32 -17.00
C ALA A 88 20.84 5.09 -17.28
N LEU A 89 21.44 3.90 -17.45
CA LEU A 89 20.70 2.66 -17.69
C LEU A 89 20.02 2.17 -16.40
N GLN A 90 20.66 2.34 -15.24
CA GLN A 90 20.05 2.00 -13.94
C GLN A 90 18.76 2.80 -13.71
N ILE A 91 18.81 4.12 -13.95
CA ILE A 91 17.64 5.00 -13.86
C ILE A 91 16.58 4.61 -14.90
N ALA A 92 16.98 4.35 -16.14
CA ALA A 92 16.06 3.97 -17.20
C ALA A 92 15.32 2.65 -16.90
N VAL A 93 16.04 1.63 -16.42
CA VAL A 93 15.46 0.34 -16.03
C VAL A 93 14.51 0.51 -14.84
N LEU A 94 14.91 1.28 -13.82
CA LEU A 94 14.06 1.56 -12.67
C LEU A 94 12.79 2.32 -13.10
N ALA A 95 12.92 3.36 -13.89
CA ALA A 95 11.80 4.15 -14.40
C ALA A 95 10.85 3.29 -15.26
N ALA A 96 11.39 2.43 -16.14
CA ALA A 96 10.60 1.50 -16.94
C ALA A 96 9.84 0.50 -16.06
N ALA A 97 10.48 -0.04 -15.01
CA ALA A 97 9.83 -0.94 -14.07
C ALA A 97 8.71 -0.24 -13.31
N VAL A 98 8.96 0.95 -12.75
CA VAL A 98 7.94 1.78 -12.07
C VAL A 98 6.78 2.07 -13.00
N PHE A 99 7.05 2.56 -14.22
CA PHE A 99 6.01 2.85 -15.21
C PHE A 99 5.21 1.60 -15.58
N GLY A 100 5.87 0.46 -15.74
CA GLY A 100 5.23 -0.84 -15.96
C GLY A 100 4.27 -1.21 -14.83
N PHE A 101 4.72 -1.12 -13.58
CA PHE A 101 3.87 -1.39 -12.40
C PHE A 101 2.67 -0.44 -12.32
N LEU A 102 2.87 0.86 -12.56
CA LEU A 102 1.80 1.86 -12.55
C LEU A 102 0.79 1.63 -13.68
N TRP A 103 1.27 1.34 -14.89
CA TRP A 103 0.41 1.08 -16.05
C TRP A 103 -0.41 -0.19 -15.90
N ILE A 104 0.24 -1.30 -15.52
CA ILE A 104 -0.44 -2.58 -15.26
C ILE A 104 -1.40 -2.43 -14.08
N GLY A 105 -0.98 -1.72 -13.02
CA GLY A 105 -1.80 -1.47 -11.83
C GLY A 105 -3.08 -0.73 -12.17
N ASN A 106 -2.99 0.34 -12.97
CA ASN A 106 -4.15 1.10 -13.40
C ASN A 106 -5.06 0.28 -14.33
N ARG A 107 -4.51 -0.54 -15.23
CA ARG A 107 -5.30 -1.41 -16.12
C ARG A 107 -6.05 -2.49 -15.34
N LEU A 108 -5.38 -3.14 -14.41
CA LEU A 108 -5.92 -4.26 -13.64
C LEU A 108 -6.89 -3.80 -12.53
N ARG A 109 -6.82 -2.53 -12.13
CA ARG A 109 -7.76 -1.91 -11.19
C ARG A 109 -9.22 -2.01 -11.62
N SER A 110 -9.49 -2.02 -12.93
CA SER A 110 -10.85 -2.23 -13.48
C SER A 110 -11.41 -3.64 -13.22
N ARG A 111 -10.54 -4.63 -13.01
CA ARG A 111 -10.90 -6.04 -12.76
C ARG A 111 -10.91 -6.35 -11.27
N SER A 112 -9.90 -5.85 -10.54
CA SER A 112 -9.74 -6.02 -9.11
C SER A 112 -9.08 -4.77 -8.54
N GLU A 113 -9.83 -4.03 -7.72
CA GLU A 113 -9.32 -2.81 -7.11
C GLU A 113 -8.14 -3.09 -6.19
N ALA A 114 -8.23 -4.11 -5.34
CA ALA A 114 -7.17 -4.50 -4.42
C ALA A 114 -5.85 -4.81 -5.15
N VAL A 115 -5.89 -5.58 -6.24
CA VAL A 115 -4.67 -5.92 -7.00
C VAL A 115 -4.10 -4.69 -7.72
N GLY A 116 -4.96 -3.82 -8.26
CA GLY A 116 -4.50 -2.57 -8.87
C GLY A 116 -3.81 -1.64 -7.87
N LEU A 117 -4.36 -1.54 -6.66
CA LEU A 117 -3.79 -0.73 -5.57
C LEU A 117 -2.47 -1.30 -5.05
N THR A 118 -2.38 -2.61 -4.82
CA THR A 118 -1.13 -3.22 -4.36
C THR A 118 -0.02 -3.07 -5.38
N LEU A 119 -0.32 -3.26 -6.67
CA LEU A 119 0.66 -3.13 -7.74
C LEU A 119 1.13 -1.67 -7.92
N THR A 120 0.21 -0.72 -7.78
CA THR A 120 0.55 0.71 -7.74
C THR A 120 1.44 1.03 -6.55
N GLY A 121 1.11 0.50 -5.36
CA GLY A 121 1.92 0.66 -4.15
C GLY A 121 3.34 0.09 -4.29
N ILE A 122 3.48 -1.08 -4.90
CA ILE A 122 4.78 -1.69 -5.22
C ILE A 122 5.57 -0.77 -6.16
N GLY A 123 4.94 -0.22 -7.20
CA GLY A 123 5.60 0.73 -8.11
C GLY A 123 6.08 2.00 -7.39
N MET A 124 5.28 2.53 -6.47
CA MET A 124 5.65 3.72 -5.68
C MET A 124 6.78 3.45 -4.68
N LEU A 125 6.76 2.29 -4.04
CA LEU A 125 7.84 1.87 -3.13
C LEU A 125 9.14 1.57 -3.90
N LEU A 126 9.01 0.99 -5.10
CA LEU A 126 10.14 0.75 -6.00
C LEU A 126 10.77 2.07 -6.47
N PHE A 127 9.96 3.08 -6.79
CA PHE A 127 10.46 4.42 -7.14
C PHE A 127 11.31 5.01 -6.02
N LEU A 128 10.80 5.01 -4.79
CA LEU A 128 11.50 5.55 -3.64
C LEU A 128 12.74 4.71 -3.26
N GLY A 129 12.55 3.40 -3.06
CA GLY A 129 13.61 2.49 -2.63
C GLY A 129 14.71 2.30 -3.67
N GLY A 130 14.34 2.19 -4.95
CA GLY A 130 15.29 2.12 -6.05
C GLY A 130 16.07 3.42 -6.22
N GLY A 131 15.41 4.58 -6.03
CA GLY A 131 16.08 5.88 -6.03
C GLY A 131 17.12 6.00 -4.92
N LEU A 132 16.79 5.57 -3.69
CA LEU A 132 17.72 5.57 -2.56
C LEU A 132 18.89 4.60 -2.80
N HIS A 133 18.62 3.43 -3.38
CA HIS A 133 19.67 2.46 -3.69
C HIS A 133 20.65 2.98 -4.76
N ILE A 134 20.16 3.68 -5.79
CA ILE A 134 21.04 4.31 -6.80
C ILE A 134 21.90 5.40 -6.17
N GLN A 135 21.37 6.17 -5.22
CA GLN A 135 22.15 7.20 -4.50
C GLN A 135 23.28 6.57 -3.68
N ASP A 136 22.98 5.51 -2.94
CA ASP A 136 23.95 4.75 -2.14
C ASP A 136 25.07 4.15 -3.02
N LEU A 137 24.71 3.56 -4.17
CA LEU A 137 25.68 3.00 -5.13
C LEU A 137 26.67 4.01 -5.71
N HIS A 138 26.29 5.29 -5.80
CA HIS A 138 27.13 6.35 -6.36
C HIS A 138 27.75 7.25 -5.28
N GLU A 139 27.68 6.83 -4.01
CA GLU A 139 28.20 7.57 -2.86
C GLU A 139 27.63 9.00 -2.77
N LEU A 140 26.40 9.20 -3.28
CA LEU A 140 25.67 10.47 -3.22
C LEU A 140 24.92 10.62 -1.89
N ASP A 141 25.60 10.32 -0.78
CA ASP A 141 25.03 10.37 0.59
C ASP A 141 24.90 11.80 1.15
N HIS A 142 24.91 12.81 0.28
CA HIS A 142 24.64 14.16 0.73
C HIS A 142 23.17 14.30 1.09
N TRP A 143 22.90 14.81 2.28
CA TRP A 143 21.55 15.02 2.83
C TRP A 143 20.60 15.72 1.83
N GLY A 144 21.14 16.64 1.01
CA GLY A 144 20.38 17.34 -0.04
C GLY A 144 19.84 16.42 -1.14
N TRP A 145 20.58 15.40 -1.57
CA TRP A 145 20.13 14.45 -2.59
C TRP A 145 19.01 13.54 -2.08
N THR A 146 19.14 13.05 -0.85
CA THR A 146 18.08 12.28 -0.19
C THR A 146 16.82 13.12 -0.02
N THR A 147 16.97 14.38 0.41
CA THR A 147 15.85 15.33 0.54
C THR A 147 15.17 15.58 -0.80
N GLY A 148 15.95 15.85 -1.84
CA GLY A 148 15.45 16.09 -3.19
C GLY A 148 14.64 14.90 -3.71
N LEU A 149 15.12 13.67 -3.50
CA LEU A 149 14.40 12.46 -3.88
C LEU A 149 13.09 12.28 -3.09
N LEU A 150 13.11 12.53 -1.78
CA LEU A 150 11.90 12.41 -0.94
C LEU A 150 10.84 13.46 -1.31
N VAL A 151 11.26 14.71 -1.58
CA VAL A 151 10.35 15.77 -2.07
C VAL A 151 9.78 15.40 -3.43
N LEU A 152 10.62 14.93 -4.36
CA LEU A 152 10.17 14.49 -5.68
C LEU A 152 9.16 13.33 -5.56
N SER A 153 9.42 12.39 -4.67
CA SER A 153 8.53 11.25 -4.38
C SER A 153 7.20 11.70 -3.80
N SER A 154 7.23 12.60 -2.81
CA SER A 154 6.02 13.18 -2.21
C SER A 154 5.16 13.88 -3.27
N LEU A 155 5.75 14.74 -4.09
CA LEU A 155 5.04 15.43 -5.17
C LEU A 155 4.48 14.46 -6.21
N PHE A 156 5.28 13.47 -6.62
CA PHE A 156 4.84 12.46 -7.57
C PHE A 156 3.64 11.66 -7.04
N TRP A 157 3.66 11.25 -5.78
CA TRP A 157 2.54 10.53 -5.14
C TRP A 157 1.29 11.38 -5.01
N ILE A 158 1.43 12.67 -4.67
CA ILE A 158 0.31 13.63 -4.62
C ILE A 158 -0.31 13.76 -6.02
N ILE A 159 0.50 14.09 -7.04
CA ILE A 159 0.03 14.32 -8.41
C ILE A 159 -0.62 13.04 -8.95
N TYR A 160 0.07 11.90 -8.87
CA TYR A 160 -0.45 10.63 -9.38
C TYR A 160 -1.70 10.17 -8.62
N GLY A 161 -1.74 10.35 -7.29
CA GLY A 161 -2.91 10.03 -6.46
C GLY A 161 -4.14 10.85 -6.82
N ILE A 162 -3.96 12.15 -7.12
CA ILE A 162 -5.05 13.02 -7.59
C ILE A 162 -5.49 12.62 -9.00
N MET A 163 -4.56 12.41 -9.94
CA MET A 163 -4.85 12.03 -11.33
C MET A 163 -5.59 10.70 -11.43
N THR A 164 -5.18 9.70 -10.64
CA THR A 164 -5.78 8.36 -10.65
C THR A 164 -6.92 8.18 -9.65
N ARG A 165 -7.26 9.22 -8.88
CA ARG A 165 -8.30 9.20 -7.83
C ARG A 165 -8.06 8.12 -6.76
N ILE A 166 -6.85 8.04 -6.24
CA ILE A 166 -6.47 7.11 -5.14
C ILE A 166 -6.22 7.95 -3.86
N PRO A 167 -7.22 8.06 -2.95
CA PRO A 167 -7.12 8.92 -1.77
C PRO A 167 -5.95 8.60 -0.84
N VAL A 168 -5.71 7.31 -0.60
CA VAL A 168 -4.66 6.83 0.32
C VAL A 168 -3.26 7.23 -0.19
N LEU A 169 -3.04 7.16 -1.51
CA LEU A 169 -1.75 7.52 -2.10
C LEU A 169 -1.49 9.03 -2.01
N HIS A 170 -2.52 9.84 -2.25
CA HIS A 170 -2.44 11.28 -2.08
C HIS A 170 -2.14 11.67 -0.62
N LEU A 171 -2.78 11.00 0.37
CA LEU A 171 -2.47 11.19 1.79
C LEU A 171 -1.04 10.78 2.13
N CYS A 172 -0.57 9.65 1.58
CA CYS A 172 0.79 9.17 1.79
C CYS A 172 1.83 10.17 1.27
N GLY A 173 1.60 10.77 0.10
CA GLY A 173 2.45 11.83 -0.43
C GLY A 173 2.55 13.05 0.50
N TRP A 174 1.42 13.52 1.05
CA TRP A 174 1.43 14.59 2.05
C TRP A 174 2.13 14.20 3.35
N LEU A 175 1.91 12.97 3.83
CA LEU A 175 2.57 12.47 5.04
C LEU A 175 4.09 12.46 4.86
N THR A 176 4.58 11.95 3.72
CA THR A 176 6.01 12.01 3.37
C THR A 176 6.49 13.46 3.33
N GLY A 177 5.72 14.39 2.74
CA GLY A 177 6.05 15.81 2.71
C GLY A 177 6.17 16.44 4.12
N LEU A 178 5.25 16.12 5.03
CA LEU A 178 5.30 16.57 6.42
C LEU A 178 6.52 16.00 7.15
N LEU A 179 6.84 14.72 6.94
CA LEU A 179 8.02 14.10 7.54
C LEU A 179 9.33 14.71 7.03
N VAL A 180 9.42 14.98 5.72
CA VAL A 180 10.57 15.67 5.12
C VAL A 180 10.69 17.08 5.68
N TYR A 181 9.58 17.82 5.79
CA TYR A 181 9.58 19.15 6.40
C TYR A 181 10.07 19.12 7.86
N GLY A 182 9.56 18.19 8.67
CA GLY A 182 10.01 18.02 10.05
C GLY A 182 11.49 17.63 10.15
N TRP A 183 11.96 16.72 9.29
CA TRP A 183 13.38 16.37 9.26
C TRP A 183 14.26 17.55 8.84
N LEU A 184 13.84 18.34 7.84
CA LEU A 184 14.53 19.55 7.40
C LEU A 184 14.60 20.60 8.52
N LEU A 185 13.48 20.81 9.22
CA LEU A 185 13.39 21.70 10.37
C LEU A 185 14.42 21.31 11.44
N SER A 186 14.56 20.01 11.73
CA SER A 186 15.53 19.50 12.71
C SER A 186 17.00 19.76 12.35
N LYS A 187 17.29 19.95 11.06
CA LYS A 187 18.63 20.29 10.57
C LYS A 187 18.92 21.79 10.67
N PHE A 188 17.91 22.65 10.49
CA PHE A 188 18.11 24.10 10.47
C PHE A 188 17.84 24.78 11.81
N THR A 189 17.11 24.15 12.72
CA THR A 189 16.84 24.71 14.05
C THR A 189 17.75 24.07 15.09
N ASN A 190 18.63 24.86 15.70
CA ASN A 190 19.40 24.44 16.87
C ASN A 190 18.57 24.72 18.12
N THR A 191 18.20 23.67 18.86
CA THR A 191 17.46 23.73 20.14
C THR A 191 16.28 24.73 20.16
N PRO A 192 15.25 24.51 19.32
CA PRO A 192 14.12 25.43 19.24
C PRO A 192 13.33 25.45 20.55
N ASN A 193 12.87 26.65 20.94
CA ASN A 193 11.94 26.79 22.07
C ASN A 193 10.57 26.18 21.73
N PHE A 194 9.77 25.87 22.76
CA PHE A 194 8.44 25.26 22.57
C PHE A 194 7.51 26.10 21.66
N TYR A 195 7.57 27.44 21.77
CA TYR A 195 6.71 28.34 21.00
C TYR A 195 7.14 28.44 19.53
N GLU A 196 8.42 28.31 19.23
CA GLU A 196 8.95 28.31 17.86
C GLU A 196 8.44 27.08 17.11
N ILE A 197 8.45 25.92 17.77
CA ILE A 197 7.92 24.68 17.19
C ILE A 197 6.44 24.85 16.85
N GLN A 198 5.64 25.47 17.72
CA GLN A 198 4.24 25.77 17.39
C GLN A 198 4.13 26.72 16.18
N LEU A 199 4.99 27.74 16.10
CA LEU A 199 5.01 28.71 14.99
C LEU A 199 5.41 28.08 13.65
N TYR A 200 6.25 27.04 13.65
CA TYR A 200 6.67 26.36 12.42
C TYR A 200 5.56 25.49 11.80
N TRP A 201 4.62 24.98 12.60
CA TRP A 201 3.65 23.98 12.16
C TRP A 201 2.21 24.49 12.15
N LEU A 202 1.82 25.39 13.06
CA LEU A 202 0.45 25.90 13.11
C LEU A 202 0.03 26.67 11.84
N PRO A 203 0.86 27.56 11.25
CA PRO A 203 0.52 28.20 9.99
C PRO A 203 0.31 27.19 8.86
N LEU A 204 1.10 26.10 8.85
CA LEU A 204 0.98 25.03 7.87
C LEU A 204 -0.35 24.27 8.05
N ALA A 205 -0.73 23.94 9.28
CA ALA A 205 -2.03 23.34 9.58
C ALA A 205 -3.20 24.25 9.13
N ILE A 206 -3.14 25.55 9.45
CA ILE A 206 -4.13 26.54 9.02
C ILE A 206 -4.22 26.61 7.49
N LEU A 207 -3.08 26.60 6.79
CA LEU A 207 -3.03 26.59 5.33
C LEU A 207 -3.68 25.34 4.74
N PHE A 208 -3.44 24.16 5.32
CA PHE A 208 -4.13 22.93 4.92
C PHE A 208 -5.64 22.98 5.19
N GLY A 209 -6.07 23.52 6.34
CA GLY A 209 -7.49 23.72 6.63
C GLY A 209 -8.17 24.69 5.65
N TRP A 210 -7.52 25.81 5.35
CA TRP A 210 -8.02 26.79 4.38
C TRP A 210 -8.06 26.21 2.96
N SER A 211 -7.00 25.52 2.53
CA SER A 211 -6.95 24.87 1.21
C SER A 211 -7.99 23.74 1.08
N SER A 212 -8.25 22.99 2.14
CA SER A 212 -9.32 21.99 2.19
C SER A 212 -10.69 22.62 1.91
N TRP A 213 -10.99 23.74 2.57
CA TRP A 213 -12.23 24.50 2.34
C TRP A 213 -12.29 25.06 0.91
N PHE A 214 -11.18 25.62 0.40
CA PHE A 214 -11.11 26.20 -0.93
C PHE A 214 -11.27 25.18 -2.06
N VAL A 215 -10.62 24.02 -1.94
CA VAL A 215 -10.64 22.95 -2.96
C VAL A 215 -11.96 22.15 -2.90
N HIS A 216 -12.72 22.26 -1.81
CA HIS A 216 -14.01 21.60 -1.65
C HIS A 216 -14.97 21.88 -2.82
N ARG A 217 -14.96 23.11 -3.34
CA ARG A 217 -15.81 23.53 -4.46
C ARG A 217 -15.51 22.82 -5.78
N TRP A 218 -14.33 22.22 -5.92
CA TRP A 218 -13.91 21.53 -7.15
C TRP A 218 -13.91 20.01 -6.98
N THR A 219 -13.35 19.51 -5.88
CA THR A 219 -13.20 18.07 -5.66
C THR A 219 -13.33 17.71 -4.18
N LYS A 220 -14.45 17.06 -3.82
CA LYS A 220 -14.69 16.46 -2.50
C LYS A 220 -13.54 15.56 -1.99
N PRO A 221 -13.00 14.60 -2.77
CA PRO A 221 -11.99 13.67 -2.23
C PRO A 221 -10.66 14.37 -1.88
N VAL A 222 -10.24 15.35 -2.69
CA VAL A 222 -9.00 16.10 -2.43
C VAL A 222 -9.16 16.98 -1.17
N SER A 223 -10.32 17.62 -1.03
CA SER A 223 -10.66 18.41 0.16
C SER A 223 -10.63 17.58 1.44
N ALA A 224 -11.19 16.38 1.43
CA ALA A 224 -11.14 15.46 2.57
C ALA A 224 -9.70 15.08 2.94
N ILE A 225 -8.82 14.84 1.97
CA ILE A 225 -7.42 14.48 2.23
C ILE A 225 -6.63 15.68 2.79
N LEU A 226 -6.87 16.89 2.28
CA LEU A 226 -6.28 18.12 2.84
C LEU A 226 -6.78 18.38 4.26
N PHE A 227 -8.04 18.05 4.57
CA PHE A 227 -8.58 18.14 5.93
C PHE A 227 -7.90 17.16 6.89
N VAL A 228 -7.71 15.90 6.47
CA VAL A 228 -6.95 14.92 7.25
C VAL A 228 -5.50 15.38 7.41
N THR A 229 -4.89 15.92 6.37
CA THR A 229 -3.51 16.46 6.42
C THR A 229 -3.41 17.65 7.38
N CYS A 230 -4.42 18.53 7.43
CA CYS A 230 -4.55 19.60 8.42
C CYS A 230 -4.59 19.03 9.85
N ALA A 231 -5.42 18.01 10.09
CA ALA A 231 -5.51 17.37 11.40
C ALA A 231 -4.18 16.72 11.81
N LEU A 232 -3.47 16.07 10.89
CA LEU A 232 -2.13 15.52 11.14
C LEU A 232 -1.12 16.64 11.45
N ALA A 233 -1.09 17.71 10.63
CA ALA A 233 -0.21 18.85 10.84
C ALA A 233 -0.46 19.58 12.17
N TRP A 234 -1.71 19.59 12.66
CA TRP A 234 -2.09 20.20 13.94
C TRP A 234 -1.40 19.56 15.16
N PHE A 235 -1.21 18.24 15.14
CA PHE A 235 -0.56 17.46 16.20
C PHE A 235 0.94 17.21 15.97
N MET A 236 1.46 17.65 14.82
CA MET A 236 2.85 17.44 14.46
C MET A 236 3.87 18.20 15.35
N PRO A 237 3.58 19.38 15.94
CA PRO A 237 4.45 20.03 16.93
C PRO A 237 4.78 19.12 18.11
N GLU A 238 3.78 18.43 18.65
CA GLU A 238 3.93 17.56 19.82
C GLU A 238 4.67 16.27 19.45
N LEU A 239 4.43 15.74 18.25
CA LEU A 239 5.22 14.62 17.75
C LEU A 239 6.69 15.02 17.56
N TYR A 240 6.94 16.23 17.04
CA TYR A 240 8.27 16.77 16.82
C TYR A 240 9.02 17.00 18.15
N THR A 241 8.38 17.59 19.17
CA THR A 241 9.01 17.77 20.49
C THR A 241 9.34 16.43 21.16
N LEU A 242 8.46 15.45 21.05
CA LEU A 242 8.65 14.12 21.63
C LEU A 242 9.81 13.37 20.95
N VAL A 243 9.82 13.32 19.62
CA VAL A 243 10.77 12.49 18.85
C VAL A 243 12.13 13.15 18.70
N ILE A 244 12.18 14.45 18.42
CA ILE A 244 13.41 15.17 18.04
C ILE A 244 14.01 15.89 19.24
N VAL A 245 13.21 16.68 19.96
CA VAL A 245 13.69 17.47 21.12
C VAL A 245 13.80 16.61 22.38
N LYS A 246 13.11 15.45 22.42
CA LYS A 246 13.06 14.51 23.55
C LYS A 246 12.65 15.18 24.87
N GLN A 247 11.80 16.21 24.79
CA GLN A 247 11.28 16.93 25.95
C GLN A 247 9.80 16.61 26.15
N SER A 248 9.46 16.09 27.32
CA SER A 248 8.09 15.68 27.69
C SER A 248 7.38 16.66 28.63
N ILE A 249 8.12 17.65 29.14
CA ILE A 249 7.65 18.65 30.11
C ILE A 249 6.49 19.46 29.48
N TRP A 250 5.29 19.36 30.08
CA TRP A 250 4.00 19.97 29.66
C TRP A 250 3.33 19.41 28.40
N LEU A 251 3.84 18.34 27.79
CA LEU A 251 3.31 17.81 26.53
C LEU A 251 1.87 17.27 26.67
N GLU A 252 1.57 16.59 27.78
CA GLU A 252 0.22 16.07 28.06
C GLU A 252 -0.83 17.18 28.17
N LEU A 253 -0.51 18.28 28.87
CA LEU A 253 -1.41 19.41 29.01
C LEU A 253 -1.63 20.12 27.66
N GLN A 254 -0.56 20.27 26.86
CA GLN A 254 -0.66 20.86 25.52
C GLN A 254 -1.56 20.04 24.60
N LEU A 255 -1.42 18.71 24.61
CA LEU A 255 -2.29 17.81 23.85
C LEU A 255 -3.75 17.94 24.29
N LEU A 256 -4.03 17.92 25.60
CA LEU A 256 -5.38 18.08 26.12
C LEU A 256 -6.02 19.41 25.69
N ILE A 257 -5.28 20.52 25.81
CA ILE A 257 -5.73 21.84 25.36
C ILE A 257 -5.98 21.83 23.85
N LYS A 258 -5.09 21.27 23.04
CA LYS A 258 -5.26 21.19 21.58
C LYS A 258 -6.44 20.31 21.16
N ILE A 259 -6.69 19.22 21.87
CA ILE A 259 -7.86 18.36 21.63
C ILE A 259 -9.14 19.12 21.99
N ALA A 260 -9.17 19.84 23.11
CA ALA A 260 -10.32 20.68 23.48
C ALA A 260 -10.58 21.79 22.43
N ILE A 261 -9.54 22.50 22.00
CA ILE A 261 -9.65 23.56 20.97
C ILE A 261 -10.09 22.95 19.63
N GLY A 262 -9.43 21.88 19.18
CA GLY A 262 -9.75 21.19 17.94
C GLY A 262 -11.18 20.63 17.95
N GLY A 263 -11.59 19.99 19.04
CA GLY A 263 -12.95 19.49 19.22
C GLY A 263 -14.00 20.61 19.24
N GLY A 264 -13.70 21.74 19.90
CA GLY A 264 -14.55 22.93 19.87
C GLY A 264 -14.70 23.53 18.46
N LEU A 265 -13.60 23.62 17.70
CA LEU A 265 -13.62 24.06 16.30
C LEU A 265 -14.43 23.10 15.41
N LEU A 266 -14.23 21.79 15.55
CA LEU A 266 -15.03 20.79 14.83
C LEU A 266 -16.50 20.90 15.19
N PHE A 267 -16.85 21.08 16.46
CA PHE A 267 -18.23 21.19 16.89
C PHE A 267 -18.91 22.47 16.39
N THR A 268 -18.21 23.61 16.41
CA THR A 268 -18.73 24.88 15.90
C THR A 268 -18.93 24.82 14.39
N LEU A 269 -17.99 24.23 13.66
CA LEU A 269 -18.02 24.08 12.21
C LEU A 269 -18.83 22.85 11.73
N ARG A 270 -19.52 22.13 12.62
CA ARG A 270 -20.24 20.87 12.31
C ARG A 270 -21.18 20.97 11.12
N LYS A 271 -21.87 22.09 10.94
CA LYS A 271 -22.79 22.29 9.81
C LYS A 271 -22.06 22.46 8.48
N GLN A 272 -20.80 22.89 8.52
CA GLN A 272 -19.97 23.10 7.34
C GLN A 272 -19.22 21.81 6.98
N TRP A 273 -18.58 21.13 7.92
CA TRP A 273 -17.77 19.94 7.59
C TRP A 273 -18.57 18.64 7.47
N MET A 274 -19.75 18.49 8.08
CA MET A 274 -20.56 17.27 7.89
C MET A 274 -21.08 17.13 6.45
N VAL A 275 -21.24 18.24 5.72
CA VAL A 275 -21.54 18.22 4.27
C VAL A 275 -20.36 17.69 3.45
N TRP A 276 -19.14 17.70 4.02
CA TRP A 276 -17.93 17.25 3.33
C TRP A 276 -17.69 15.74 3.43
N VAL A 277 -18.26 15.08 4.43
CA VAL A 277 -18.12 13.64 4.69
C VAL A 277 -19.24 12.81 4.02
N VAL A 278 -20.36 13.45 3.66
CA VAL A 278 -21.51 12.86 2.94
C VAL A 278 -21.44 13.19 1.44
#